data_AF-A0A5B0BPP3-F1
#
_entry.id   AF-A0A5B0BPP3-F1
#
_cell.length_a   1.000
_cell.length_b   1.000
_cell.length_c   1.000
_cell.angle_alpha   90.00
_cell.angle_beta   90.00
_cell.angle_gamma   90.00
#
_symmetry.space_group_name_H-M   'P 1'
#
loop_
_entity.id
_entity.type
_entity.pdbx_description
1 polymer ?
#
loop_
_entity_poly.entity_id
_entity_poly.type
_entity_poly.pdbx_seq_one_letter_code
_entity_poly.pdbx_strand_id
1 'polypeptide(L)' 'MGGLVRRKRLQDGTFGDFEKVFDGESSEEMVERLENESILLMEANLELYMENLAIRSEDLTNKEAILELYMMIGGM' A
#
# COMPACT_ATOMS: atom_id res chain seq x y z
N MET A 1 28.42 7.32 17.28
CA MET A 1 26.98 7.03 17.21
C MET A 1 26.40 7.77 16.02
N GLY A 2 26.19 7.10 14.89
CA GLY A 2 25.45 7.67 13.76
C GLY A 2 23.99 7.24 13.89
N GLY A 3 23.10 8.16 14.27
CA GLY A 3 21.66 7.89 14.33
C GLY A 3 21.07 7.77 12.92
N LEU A 4 20.02 6.97 12.78
CA LEU A 4 19.28 6.87 11.52
C LEU A 4 18.62 8.23 11.23
N VAL A 5 18.59 8.66 9.97
CA VAL A 5 17.90 9.87 9.54
C VAL A 5 16.92 9.54 8.44
N ARG A 6 15.73 10.14 8.48
CA ARG A 6 14.73 10.05 7.40
C ARG A 6 14.30 11.44 6.97
N ARG A 7 13.81 11.59 5.75
CA ARG A 7 13.17 12.85 5.33
C ARG A 7 11.77 12.92 5.90
N LYS A 8 11.43 14.05 6.52
CA LYS A 8 10.09 14.30 7.03
C LYS A 8 9.08 14.33 5.88
N ARG A 9 7.98 13.61 5.99
CA ARG A 9 6.89 13.65 5.01
C ARG A 9 6.00 14.86 5.33
N LEU A 10 5.81 15.75 4.35
CA LEU A 10 4.98 16.94 4.50
C LEU A 10 3.51 16.62 4.14
N GLN A 11 2.58 17.47 4.59
CA GLN A 11 1.13 17.27 4.36
C GLN A 11 0.75 17.34 2.88
N ASP A 12 1.56 18.01 2.07
CA ASP A 12 1.41 18.10 0.61
C ASP A 12 1.97 16.86 -0.12
N GLY A 13 2.45 15.85 0.63
CA GLY A 13 3.03 14.62 0.08
C GLY A 13 4.49 14.75 -0.37
N THR A 14 5.10 15.94 -0.26
CA THR A 14 6.51 16.16 -0.60
C THR A 14 7.44 15.83 0.59
N PHE A 15 8.74 15.81 0.32
CA PHE A 15 9.76 15.53 1.33
C PHE A 15 10.39 16.83 1.85
N GLY A 16 10.33 17.04 3.17
CA GLY A 16 11.03 18.10 3.87
C GLY A 16 12.43 17.70 4.33
N ASP A 17 12.94 18.42 5.32
CA ASP A 17 14.29 18.22 5.87
C ASP A 17 14.50 16.83 6.49
N PHE A 18 15.77 16.46 6.65
CA PHE A 18 16.14 15.25 7.37
C PHE A 18 15.89 15.43 8.87
N GLU A 19 15.17 14.47 9.46
CA GLU A 19 15.00 14.33 10.89
C GLU A 19 15.74 13.10 11.39
N LYS A 20 16.34 13.20 12.59
CA LYS A 20 16.82 12.02 13.29
C LYS A 20 15.62 11.19 13.70
N VAL A 21 15.71 9.90 13.43
CA VAL A 21 14.72 8.92 13.84
C VAL A 21 15.38 8.02 14.88
N PHE A 22 14.59 7.56 15.85
CA PHE A 22 15.04 6.68 16.95
C PHE A 22 16.03 7.35 17.93
N ASP A 23 15.90 8.66 18.19
CA ASP A 23 16.75 9.36 19.16
C ASP A 23 16.42 8.91 20.59
N GLY A 24 17.40 8.34 21.30
CA GLY A 24 17.24 7.83 22.67
C GLY A 24 16.85 6.36 22.81
N GLU A 25 16.66 5.64 21.69
CA GLU A 25 16.42 4.18 21.70
C GLU A 25 17.73 3.40 21.65
N SER A 26 17.76 2.24 22.29
CA SER A 26 18.82 1.26 22.11
C SER A 26 18.73 0.58 20.73
N SER A 27 19.81 -0.07 20.30
CA SER A 27 19.82 -0.78 19.02
C SER A 27 18.81 -1.93 18.96
N GLU A 28 18.55 -2.62 20.09
CA GLU A 28 17.57 -3.71 20.16
C GLU A 28 16.13 -3.18 20.02
N GLU A 29 15.78 -2.12 20.76
CA GLU A 29 14.47 -1.46 20.66
C GLU A 29 14.20 -0.93 19.25
N MET A 30 15.24 -0.39 18.58
CA MET A 30 15.15 0.08 17.20
C MET A 30 14.83 -1.07 16.23
N VAL A 31 15.49 -2.22 16.38
CA VAL A 31 15.27 -3.39 15.53
C VAL A 31 13.86 -3.95 15.75
N GLU A 32 13.46 -4.14 17.01
CA GLU A 32 12.13 -4.66 17.34
C GLU A 32 11.02 -3.75 16.78
N ARG A 33 11.18 -2.42 16.88
CA ARG A 33 10.23 -1.48 16.29
C ARG A 33 10.17 -1.60 14.77
N LEU A 34 11.31 -1.67 14.10
CA LEU A 34 11.38 -1.78 12.64
C LEU A 34 10.79 -3.11 12.14
N GLU A 35 11.01 -4.21 12.86
CA GLU A 35 10.41 -5.51 12.53
C GLU A 35 8.89 -5.45 12.67
N ASN A 36 8.38 -4.86 13.75
CA ASN A 36 6.94 -4.67 13.97
C ASN A 36 6.32 -3.77 12.89
N GLU A 37 6.95 -2.63 12.58
CA GLU A 37 6.51 -1.74 11.49
C GLU A 37 6.51 -2.46 10.14
N SER A 38 7.52 -3.30 9.87
CA SER A 38 7.60 -4.08 8.64
C SER A 38 6.47 -5.10 8.53
N ILE A 39 6.10 -5.77 9.62
CA ILE A 39 4.97 -6.73 9.63
C ILE A 39 3.66 -5.99 9.33
N LEU A 40 3.40 -4.88 10.01
CA LEU A 40 2.18 -4.08 9.81
C LEU A 40 2.08 -3.55 8.38
N LEU A 41 3.19 -3.09 7.81
CA LEU A 41 3.24 -2.64 6.42
C LEU A 41 2.99 -3.80 5.45
N MET A 42 3.48 -5.00 5.75
CA MET A 42 3.26 -6.18 4.92
C MET A 42 1.77 -6.59 4.94
N GLU A 43 1.14 -6.58 6.11
CA GLU A 43 -0.30 -6.87 6.27
C GLU A 43 -1.16 -5.87 5.50
N ALA A 44 -0.90 -4.56 5.66
CA ALA A 44 -1.62 -3.52 4.93
C ALA A 44 -1.45 -3.65 3.40
N ASN A 45 -0.27 -4.05 2.93
CA ASN A 45 -0.02 -4.26 1.51
C ASN A 45 -0.77 -5.49 0.98
N LEU A 46 -0.88 -6.55 1.79
CA LEU A 46 -1.65 -7.74 1.45
C LEU A 46 -3.14 -7.42 1.32
N GLU A 47 -3.70 -6.64 2.26
CA GLU A 47 -5.09 -6.19 2.21
C GLU A 47 -5.38 -5.40 0.92
N LEU A 48 -4.55 -4.40 0.60
CA LEU A 48 -4.69 -3.60 -0.62
C LEU A 48 -4.57 -4.47 -1.89
N TYR A 49 -3.69 -5.46 -1.89
CA TYR A 49 -3.55 -6.38 -3.00
C TYR A 49 -4.80 -7.26 -3.18
N MET A 50 -5.38 -7.77 -2.09
CA MET A 50 -6.62 -8.55 -2.12
C MET A 50 -7.80 -7.72 -2.61
N GLU A 51 -7.93 -6.47 -2.15
CA GLU A 51 -8.96 -5.54 -2.63
C GLU A 51 -8.80 -5.27 -4.13
N ASN A 52 -7.57 -5.05 -4.60
CA ASN A 52 -7.30 -4.85 -6.03
C ASN A 52 -7.71 -6.06 -6.89
N LEU A 53 -7.44 -7.27 -6.40
CA LEU A 53 -7.84 -8.50 -7.08
C LEU A 53 -9.37 -8.64 -7.15
N ALA A 54 -10.08 -8.31 -6.07
CA ALA A 54 -11.54 -8.35 -6.05
C ALA A 54 -12.14 -7.36 -7.08
N ILE A 55 -11.64 -6.13 -7.12
CA ILE A 55 -12.07 -5.11 -8.08
C ILE A 55 -11.81 -5.57 -9.52
N ARG A 56 -10.64 -6.17 -9.80
CA ARG A 56 -10.33 -6.69 -11.14
C ARG A 56 -11.24 -7.84 -11.54
N SER A 57 -11.62 -8.70 -10.59
CA SER A 57 -12.56 -9.79 -10.84
C SER A 57 -13.93 -9.24 -11.22
N GLU A 58 -14.43 -8.23 -10.49
CA GLU A 58 -15.72 -7.61 -10.76
C GLU A 58 -15.73 -6.88 -12.11
N ASP A 59 -14.66 -6.15 -12.44
CA ASP A 59 -14.49 -5.50 -13.74
C ASP A 59 -14.56 -6.51 -14.91
N LEU A 60 -13.96 -7.70 -14.74
CA LEU A 60 -14.02 -8.76 -15.75
C LEU A 60 -15.45 -9.31 -15.91
N THR A 61 -16.13 -9.61 -14.82
CA THR A 61 -17.53 -10.06 -14.86
C THR A 61 -18.44 -9.02 -15.49
N ASN A 62 -18.25 -7.73 -15.18
CA ASN A 62 -19.02 -6.65 -15.78
C ASN A 62 -18.77 -6.54 -17.30
N LYS A 63 -17.53 -6.71 -17.75
CA LYS A 63 -17.18 -6.72 -19.18
C LYS A 63 -17.82 -7.90 -19.91
N GLU A 64 -17.84 -9.08 -19.31
CA GLU A 64 -18.52 -10.27 -19.87
C GLU A 64 -20.02 -10.02 -20.01
N ALA A 65 -20.68 -9.51 -18.96
CA ALA A 65 -22.10 -9.18 -19.00
C ALA A 65 -22.43 -8.12 -20.08
N ILE A 66 -21.58 -7.10 -20.23
CA ILE A 66 -21.74 -6.09 -21.27
C ILE A 66 -21.64 -6.74 -22.67
N LEU A 67 -20.67 -7.63 -22.88
CA LEU A 67 -20.50 -8.34 -24.15
C LEU A 67 -21.74 -9.19 -24.48
N GLU A 68 -22.28 -9.91 -23.50
CA GLU A 68 -23.52 -10.68 -23.66
C GLU A 68 -24.70 -9.80 -24.10
N LEU A 69 -24.89 -8.66 -23.45
CA LEU A 69 -25.92 -7.70 -23.82
C LEU A 69 -25.73 -7.18 -25.26
N TYR A 70 -24.50 -6.85 -25.66
CA TYR A 70 -24.22 -6.44 -27.04
C TYR A 70 -24.53 -7.53 -28.05
N MET A 71 -24.22 -8.80 -27.75
CA MET A 71 -24.57 -9.92 -28.63
C MET A 71 -26.09 -10.13 -28.74
N MET A 72 -26.83 -9.95 -27.65
CA MET A 72 -28.29 -10.04 -27.67
C MET A 72 -28.95 -8.90 -28.47
N ILE A 73 -28.39 -7.70 -28.41
CA ILE A 73 -28.93 -6.51 -29.11
C ILE A 73 -28.51 -6.48 -30.59
N GLY A 74 -27.25 -6.80 -30.89
CA GLY A 74 -26.68 -6.77 -32.24
C GLY A 74 -26.94 -8.04 -33.07
N GLY A 75 -27.54 -9.07 -32.46
CA GLY A 75 -28.02 -10.28 -33.13
C GLY A 75 -29.44 -10.18 -33.70
N MET A 76 -30.05 -8.98 -33.70
CA MET A 76 -31.25 -8.64 -34.48
C MET A 76 -30.88 -8.04 -35.83
#